data_AF-A0A818CAB2-F1
#
_entry.id   AF-A0A818CAB2-F1
#
_cell.length_a   1.000
_cell.length_b   1.000
_cell.length_c   1.000
_cell.angle_alpha   90.00
_cell.angle_beta   90.00
_cell.angle_gamma   90.00
#
_symmetry.space_group_name_H-M   'P 1'
#
loop_
_entity.id
_entity.type
_entity.pdbx_description
1 polymer ?
#
loop_
_entity_poly.entity_id
_entity_poly.type
_entity_poly.pdbx_seq_one_letter_code
_entity_poly.pdbx_strand_id
1 'polypeptide(L)'
;MVFFKMIRIVDASEKYGDGQKTIIAAEPIAAGEKIWWCSCSDDDYIMSRDDILHLIEIQPHLRSFLCWYSYMTEDDMYLIPHTFATQFNNDECVLFNHSCEPNCGFDSGDGNTIVAIRSINIGEELTYDYNFLETEPSLIRGTICKCDTPSCVGTLMFDRYRDEDFQKSFYLYMSSYLQTRVRELKTKWYSTKCFTHSATDEKRKSLHALEWIEAGEIVARFSGPVNIDNHFIRDVNKFKATCMIDEHKQVIALYNLPPESEITLNYHGKL
;
A
#
# COMPACT_ATOMS: atom_id res chain seq x y z
N MET A 1 4.67 -22.89 -9.73
CA MET A 1 3.75 -21.86 -10.27
C MET A 1 2.63 -22.53 -11.06
N VAL A 2 1.41 -22.05 -10.94
CA VAL A 2 0.21 -22.63 -11.59
C VAL A 2 -0.52 -21.55 -12.36
N PHE A 3 -0.41 -21.58 -13.69
CA PHE A 3 -1.34 -20.88 -14.58
C PHE A 3 -2.67 -21.62 -14.61
N PHE A 4 -3.76 -20.88 -14.45
CA PHE A 4 -5.10 -21.39 -14.76
C PHE A 4 -5.51 -21.06 -16.20
N LYS A 5 -4.88 -20.03 -16.80
CA LYS A 5 -5.16 -19.55 -18.16
C LYS A 5 -3.91 -19.44 -19.00
N MET A 6 -4.08 -19.55 -20.31
CA MET A 6 -3.00 -19.38 -21.27
C MET A 6 -2.61 -17.91 -21.38
N ILE A 7 -1.34 -17.62 -21.09
CA ILE A 7 -0.76 -16.28 -21.22
C ILE A 7 0.49 -16.30 -22.10
N ARG A 8 0.95 -15.11 -22.49
CA ARG A 8 2.26 -14.92 -23.10
C ARG A 8 2.99 -13.76 -22.46
N ILE A 9 4.28 -13.94 -22.23
CA ILE A 9 5.18 -12.85 -21.86
C ILE A 9 5.68 -12.18 -23.13
N VAL A 10 5.60 -10.85 -23.18
CA VAL A 10 6.05 -10.04 -24.31
C VAL A 10 6.95 -8.90 -23.84
N ASP A 11 7.79 -8.40 -24.74
CA ASP A 11 8.55 -7.17 -24.49
C ASP A 11 7.58 -6.00 -24.34
N ALA A 12 7.85 -5.14 -23.37
CA ALA A 12 7.07 -3.94 -23.10
C ALA A 12 8.00 -2.73 -22.93
N SER A 13 9.17 -2.77 -23.58
CA SER A 13 10.23 -1.80 -23.38
C SER A 13 9.82 -0.40 -23.83
N GLU A 14 8.99 -0.31 -24.87
CA GLU A 14 8.44 0.95 -25.38
C GLU A 14 7.60 1.69 -24.33
N LYS A 15 6.81 0.97 -23.53
CA LYS A 15 5.89 1.53 -22.55
C LYS A 15 6.55 1.73 -21.18
N TYR A 16 7.21 0.69 -20.66
CA TYR A 16 7.70 0.72 -19.27
C TYR A 16 9.19 1.03 -19.14
N GLY A 17 9.97 0.87 -20.20
CA GLY A 17 11.41 1.14 -20.25
C GLY A 17 12.24 -0.08 -20.64
N ASP A 18 13.52 0.11 -20.94
CA ASP A 18 14.38 -0.95 -21.50
C ASP A 18 14.39 -2.24 -20.67
N GLY A 19 14.19 -3.37 -21.34
CA GLY A 19 14.16 -4.71 -20.75
C GLY A 19 12.90 -5.05 -19.95
N GLN A 20 11.94 -4.13 -19.85
CA GLN A 20 10.66 -4.38 -19.18
C GLN A 20 9.78 -5.31 -20.00
N LYS A 21 8.98 -6.11 -19.31
CA LYS A 21 8.09 -7.11 -19.91
C LYS A 21 6.68 -6.91 -19.39
N THR A 22 5.73 -7.52 -20.09
CA THR A 22 4.36 -7.61 -19.63
C THR A 22 3.78 -8.98 -19.98
N ILE A 23 2.63 -9.28 -19.37
CA ILE A 23 1.84 -10.46 -19.66
C ILE A 23 0.63 -10.06 -20.49
N ILE A 24 0.35 -10.82 -21.55
CA ILE A 24 -0.88 -10.71 -22.34
C ILE A 24 -1.70 -11.99 -22.28
N ALA A 25 -3.02 -11.87 -22.42
CA ALA A 25 -3.91 -13.01 -22.59
C ALA A 25 -3.62 -13.75 -23.91
N ALA A 26 -3.42 -15.06 -23.87
CA ALA A 26 -3.24 -15.89 -25.06
C ALA A 26 -4.53 -16.61 -25.50
N GLU A 27 -5.59 -16.48 -24.70
CA GLU A 27 -6.94 -16.96 -24.95
C GLU A 27 -7.96 -15.96 -24.37
N PRO A 28 -9.25 -16.00 -24.77
CA PRO A 28 -10.27 -15.19 -24.12
C PRO A 28 -10.46 -15.62 -22.66
N ILE A 29 -10.56 -14.65 -21.76
CA ILE A 29 -10.78 -14.88 -20.32
C ILE A 29 -12.08 -14.20 -19.93
N ALA A 30 -13.02 -14.94 -19.34
CA ALA A 30 -14.29 -14.39 -18.88
C ALA A 30 -14.13 -13.68 -17.52
N ALA A 31 -15.01 -12.72 -17.24
CA ALA A 31 -15.06 -12.06 -15.94
C ALA A 31 -15.21 -13.09 -14.78
N GLY A 32 -14.43 -12.92 -13.72
CA GLY A 32 -14.39 -13.79 -12.55
C GLY A 32 -13.54 -15.04 -12.68
N GLU A 33 -12.96 -15.33 -13.86
CA GLU A 33 -12.09 -16.49 -14.00
C GLU A 33 -10.74 -16.27 -13.29
N LYS A 34 -10.24 -17.35 -12.67
CA LYS A 34 -8.89 -17.40 -12.12
C LYS A 34 -7.89 -17.42 -13.25
N ILE A 35 -6.85 -16.60 -13.16
CA ILE A 35 -5.80 -16.44 -14.17
C ILE A 35 -4.51 -17.06 -13.66
N TRP A 36 -4.11 -16.68 -12.44
CA TRP A 36 -2.80 -16.98 -11.88
C TRP A 36 -2.91 -17.21 -10.37
N TRP A 37 -2.09 -18.11 -9.84
CA TRP A 37 -1.88 -18.23 -8.42
C TRP A 37 -0.47 -17.77 -8.06
N CYS A 38 -0.37 -16.70 -7.26
CA CYS A 38 0.89 -16.20 -6.73
C CYS A 38 1.38 -17.16 -5.65
N SER A 39 2.48 -17.87 -5.92
CA SER A 39 3.15 -18.67 -4.91
C SER A 39 4.07 -17.77 -4.10
N CYS A 40 3.58 -17.20 -3.00
CA CYS A 40 4.48 -16.62 -2.00
C CYS A 40 5.39 -17.77 -1.53
N SER A 41 6.71 -17.60 -1.62
CA SER A 41 7.63 -18.64 -1.15
C SER A 41 7.52 -18.72 0.37
N ASP A 42 7.54 -19.92 0.95
CA ASP A 42 7.68 -20.08 2.40
C ASP A 42 9.00 -19.44 2.92
N ASP A 43 9.94 -19.16 2.02
CA ASP A 43 11.25 -18.56 2.32
C ASP A 43 11.26 -17.02 2.26
N ASP A 44 10.18 -16.37 1.81
CA ASP A 44 10.13 -14.91 1.69
C ASP A 44 10.17 -14.21 3.07
N TYR A 45 10.77 -13.02 3.11
CA TYR A 45 10.98 -12.28 4.36
C TYR A 45 9.82 -11.31 4.62
N ILE A 46 9.47 -11.12 5.89
CA ILE A 46 8.67 -9.98 6.34
C ILE A 46 9.60 -9.01 7.06
N MET A 47 9.74 -7.79 6.54
CA MET A 47 10.59 -6.76 7.16
C MET A 47 9.80 -5.47 7.35
N SER A 48 10.20 -4.68 8.36
CA SER A 48 9.63 -3.34 8.56
C SER A 48 10.14 -2.38 7.50
N ARG A 49 9.42 -1.27 7.28
CA ARG A 49 9.85 -0.17 6.42
C ARG A 49 11.24 0.33 6.83
N ASP A 50 11.49 0.47 8.12
CA ASP A 50 12.74 1.00 8.64
C ASP A 50 13.91 0.05 8.35
N ASP A 51 13.71 -1.27 8.50
CA ASP A 51 14.72 -2.26 8.16
C ASP A 51 15.04 -2.24 6.65
N ILE A 52 14.04 -2.07 5.80
CA ILE A 52 14.22 -1.96 4.34
C ILE A 52 15.01 -0.70 4.00
N LEU A 53 14.62 0.44 4.57
CA LEU A 53 15.30 1.72 4.33
C LEU A 53 16.74 1.68 4.82
N HIS A 54 17.00 1.07 5.98
CA HIS A 54 18.35 0.86 6.51
C HIS A 54 19.18 -0.08 5.61
N LEU A 55 18.58 -1.16 5.11
CA LEU A 55 19.23 -2.05 4.16
C LEU A 55 19.60 -1.31 2.86
N ILE A 56 18.70 -0.46 2.34
CA ILE A 56 18.97 0.37 1.17
C ILE A 56 20.06 1.41 1.44
N GLU A 57 20.12 1.97 2.65
CA GLU A 57 21.18 2.91 3.05
C GLU A 57 22.55 2.22 3.01
N ILE A 58 22.66 1.00 3.56
CA ILE A 58 23.90 0.23 3.57
C ILE A 58 24.22 -0.35 2.19
N GLN A 59 23.20 -0.73 1.42
CA GLN A 59 23.32 -1.37 0.11
C GLN A 59 22.44 -0.67 -0.96
N PRO A 60 22.84 0.53 -1.44
CA PRO A 60 22.01 1.34 -2.33
C PRO A 60 21.62 0.67 -3.65
N HIS A 61 22.42 -0.29 -4.11
CA HIS A 61 22.15 -1.06 -5.32
C HIS A 61 20.87 -1.92 -5.20
N LEU A 62 20.42 -2.24 -3.98
CA LEU A 62 19.19 -3.01 -3.75
C LEU A 62 17.92 -2.17 -3.86
N ARG A 63 18.02 -0.83 -3.89
CA ARG A 63 16.86 0.08 -3.86
C ARG A 63 15.80 -0.28 -4.87
N SER A 64 16.19 -0.43 -6.13
CA SER A 64 15.25 -0.72 -7.21
C SER A 64 14.54 -2.05 -6.95
N PHE A 65 15.29 -3.10 -6.59
CA PHE A 65 14.68 -4.39 -6.33
C PHE A 65 13.71 -4.36 -5.15
N LEU A 66 14.14 -3.79 -4.02
CA LEU A 66 13.33 -3.73 -2.80
C LEU A 66 12.09 -2.85 -2.97
N CYS A 67 12.20 -1.71 -3.67
CA CYS A 67 11.03 -0.86 -3.94
C CYS A 67 10.01 -1.56 -4.85
N TRP A 68 10.44 -2.20 -5.93
CA TRP A 68 9.53 -2.69 -6.98
C TRP A 68 8.97 -4.09 -6.74
N TYR A 69 9.64 -4.91 -5.92
CA TYR A 69 9.24 -6.30 -5.70
C TYR A 69 8.80 -6.60 -4.27
N SER A 70 8.67 -5.59 -3.43
CA SER A 70 8.11 -5.73 -2.08
C SER A 70 6.71 -5.11 -2.03
N TYR A 71 5.81 -5.71 -1.26
CA TYR A 71 4.46 -5.18 -1.09
C TYR A 71 4.03 -5.27 0.36
N MET A 72 3.11 -4.38 0.76
CA MET A 72 2.65 -4.29 2.14
C MET A 72 1.78 -5.49 2.53
N THR A 73 2.03 -6.04 3.71
CA THR A 73 1.21 -7.11 4.30
C THR A 73 0.47 -6.64 5.55
N GLU A 74 1.03 -5.67 6.26
CA GLU A 74 0.43 -5.00 7.42
C GLU A 74 0.80 -3.51 7.41
N ASP A 75 0.40 -2.76 8.45
CA ASP A 75 0.96 -1.43 8.67
C ASP A 75 2.49 -1.58 8.78
N ASP A 76 3.25 -0.70 8.09
CA ASP A 76 4.72 -0.63 8.02
C ASP A 76 5.52 -1.93 7.81
N MET A 77 4.88 -3.04 7.45
CA MET A 77 5.51 -4.33 7.18
C MET A 77 5.32 -4.75 5.72
N TYR A 78 6.37 -5.31 5.12
CA TYR A 78 6.42 -5.68 3.72
C TYR A 78 6.87 -7.12 3.57
N LEU A 79 6.22 -7.86 2.67
CA LEU A 79 6.79 -9.10 2.15
C LEU A 79 7.88 -8.74 1.13
N ILE A 80 9.02 -9.41 1.26
CA ILE A 80 10.21 -9.20 0.42
C ILE A 80 10.64 -10.55 -0.15
N PRO A 81 10.87 -10.65 -1.47
CA PRO A 81 11.36 -11.87 -2.08
C PRO A 81 12.70 -12.28 -1.49
N HIS A 82 12.83 -13.54 -1.10
CA HIS A 82 14.08 -14.09 -0.55
C HIS A 82 15.30 -13.92 -1.47
N THR A 83 15.06 -13.72 -2.77
CA THR A 83 16.08 -13.48 -3.79
C THR A 83 16.57 -12.04 -3.85
N PHE A 84 16.13 -11.13 -2.96
CA PHE A 84 16.54 -9.71 -3.02
C PHE A 84 18.05 -9.52 -3.03
N ALA A 85 18.80 -10.37 -2.31
CA ALA A 85 20.26 -10.30 -2.25
C ALA A 85 20.94 -10.60 -3.59
N THR A 86 20.35 -11.48 -4.41
CA THR A 86 20.85 -11.79 -5.77
C THR A 86 20.18 -10.94 -6.84
N GLN A 87 19.12 -10.21 -6.49
CA GLN A 87 18.26 -9.42 -7.39
C GLN A 87 17.73 -10.23 -8.57
N PHE A 88 17.60 -11.54 -8.39
CA PHE A 88 17.08 -12.44 -9.41
C PHE A 88 15.61 -12.71 -9.13
N ASN A 89 14.73 -12.28 -10.03
CA ASN A 89 13.31 -12.58 -9.95
C ASN A 89 12.89 -13.48 -11.10
N ASN A 90 12.44 -14.69 -10.78
CA ASN A 90 11.90 -15.65 -11.75
C ASN A 90 10.39 -15.86 -11.59
N ASP A 91 9.73 -15.11 -10.70
CA ASP A 91 8.29 -15.20 -10.56
C ASP A 91 7.61 -14.33 -11.62
N GLU A 92 6.79 -14.95 -12.45
CA GLU A 92 6.02 -14.29 -13.50
C GLU A 92 4.92 -13.39 -12.91
N CYS A 93 4.57 -13.54 -11.63
CA CYS A 93 3.63 -12.65 -10.93
C CYS A 93 4.09 -11.18 -10.93
N VAL A 94 5.40 -10.93 -11.01
CA VAL A 94 5.97 -9.58 -11.00
C VAL A 94 5.87 -8.88 -12.35
N LEU A 95 5.42 -9.59 -13.39
CA LEU A 95 5.26 -9.06 -14.73
C LEU A 95 3.90 -8.39 -14.95
N PHE A 96 3.01 -8.43 -13.95
CA PHE A 96 1.77 -7.67 -13.97
C PHE A 96 2.07 -6.19 -13.74
N ASN A 97 1.85 -5.39 -14.77
CA ASN A 97 2.00 -3.94 -14.71
C ASN A 97 0.77 -3.27 -14.12
N HIS A 98 0.97 -2.04 -13.63
CA HIS A 98 -0.10 -1.20 -13.11
C HIS A 98 -1.01 -0.67 -14.23
N SER A 99 -2.33 -0.67 -13.98
CA SER A 99 -3.31 0.14 -14.72
C SER A 99 -4.31 0.80 -13.77
N CYS A 100 -4.67 2.07 -14.05
CA CYS A 100 -5.75 2.76 -13.33
C CYS A 100 -7.15 2.26 -13.72
N GLU A 101 -7.27 1.63 -14.90
CA GLU A 101 -8.45 0.89 -15.37
C GLU A 101 -8.05 -0.60 -15.53
N PRO A 102 -7.87 -1.33 -14.43
CA PRO A 102 -7.33 -2.68 -14.47
C PRO A 102 -8.34 -3.68 -15.04
N ASN A 103 -7.84 -4.79 -15.58
CA ASN A 103 -8.66 -5.94 -15.97
C ASN A 103 -8.47 -7.16 -15.06
N CYS A 104 -7.50 -7.12 -14.16
CA CYS A 104 -7.22 -8.15 -13.16
C CYS A 104 -7.23 -7.58 -11.74
N GLY A 105 -7.46 -8.45 -10.76
CA GLY A 105 -7.39 -8.13 -9.33
C GLY A 105 -7.19 -9.38 -8.48
N PHE A 106 -7.17 -9.25 -7.15
CA PHE A 106 -6.92 -10.36 -6.23
C PHE A 106 -8.22 -11.00 -5.74
N ASP A 107 -8.29 -12.32 -5.70
CA ASP A 107 -9.44 -13.03 -5.12
C ASP A 107 -9.49 -12.77 -3.61
N SER A 108 -10.50 -12.02 -3.14
CA SER A 108 -10.68 -11.74 -1.71
C SER A 108 -10.80 -12.98 -0.82
N GLY A 109 -11.10 -14.16 -1.37
CA GLY A 109 -11.22 -15.41 -0.62
C GLY A 109 -9.89 -16.00 -0.17
N ASP A 110 -8.83 -15.87 -0.97
CA ASP A 110 -7.50 -16.43 -0.66
C ASP A 110 -6.36 -15.41 -0.68
N GLY A 111 -6.56 -14.23 -1.26
CA GLY A 111 -5.59 -13.13 -1.33
C GLY A 111 -4.40 -13.36 -2.28
N ASN A 112 -4.27 -14.55 -2.86
CA ASN A 112 -3.09 -14.98 -3.63
C ASN A 112 -3.45 -15.35 -5.08
N THR A 113 -4.72 -15.53 -5.40
CA THR A 113 -5.19 -15.79 -6.76
C THR A 113 -5.49 -14.48 -7.48
N ILE A 114 -4.95 -14.31 -8.69
CA ILE A 114 -5.34 -13.24 -9.60
C ILE A 114 -6.55 -13.70 -10.42
N VAL A 115 -7.58 -12.86 -10.46
CA VAL A 115 -8.84 -13.08 -11.18
C VAL A 115 -9.12 -11.96 -12.18
N ALA A 116 -9.88 -12.26 -13.22
CA ALA A 116 -10.37 -11.27 -14.18
C ALA A 116 -11.50 -10.43 -13.57
N ILE A 117 -11.40 -9.11 -13.61
CA ILE A 117 -12.46 -8.17 -13.17
C ILE A 117 -13.56 -8.06 -14.23
N ARG A 118 -13.16 -8.11 -15.51
CA ARG A 118 -14.04 -8.07 -16.69
C ARG A 118 -13.59 -9.13 -17.70
N SER A 119 -14.36 -9.31 -18.76
CA SER A 119 -13.89 -10.13 -19.89
C SER A 119 -12.65 -9.50 -20.53
N ILE A 120 -11.69 -10.36 -20.90
CA ILE A 120 -10.38 -10.00 -21.46
C ILE A 120 -10.24 -10.71 -22.82
N ASN A 121 -9.95 -9.95 -23.86
CA ASN A 121 -9.71 -10.46 -25.20
C ASN A 121 -8.27 -10.97 -25.35
N ILE A 122 -8.07 -11.84 -26.34
CA ILE A 122 -6.74 -12.30 -26.74
C ILE A 122 -5.87 -11.09 -27.09
N GLY A 123 -4.65 -11.06 -26.56
CA GLY A 123 -3.68 -10.00 -26.81
C GLY A 123 -3.82 -8.78 -25.90
N GLU A 124 -4.87 -8.68 -25.08
CA GLU A 124 -4.93 -7.63 -24.05
C GLU A 124 -3.87 -7.88 -22.97
N GLU A 125 -3.25 -6.78 -22.53
CA GLU A 125 -2.33 -6.73 -21.40
C GLU A 125 -3.07 -7.07 -20.10
N LEU A 126 -2.53 -7.98 -19.29
CA LEU A 126 -3.05 -8.30 -17.98
C LEU A 126 -2.47 -7.34 -16.94
N THR A 127 -3.33 -6.55 -16.30
CA THR A 127 -2.93 -5.47 -15.39
C THR A 127 -3.82 -5.45 -14.15
N TYR A 128 -3.24 -5.11 -13.00
CA TYR A 128 -4.01 -4.78 -11.79
C TYR A 128 -3.61 -3.39 -11.28
N ASP A 129 -4.46 -2.76 -10.47
CA ASP A 129 -4.11 -1.49 -9.85
C ASP A 129 -3.24 -1.75 -8.62
N TYR A 130 -1.99 -1.28 -8.60
CA TYR A 130 -1.10 -1.39 -7.43
C TYR A 130 -1.69 -0.81 -6.12
N ASN A 131 -2.67 0.09 -6.21
CA ASN A 131 -3.46 0.55 -5.06
C ASN A 131 -4.31 -0.58 -4.41
N PHE A 132 -4.39 -1.76 -5.02
CA PHE A 132 -5.03 -2.94 -4.41
C PHE A 132 -4.16 -3.59 -3.33
N LEU A 133 -2.86 -3.26 -3.26
CA LEU A 133 -1.90 -3.93 -2.39
C LEU A 133 -1.30 -3.00 -1.32
N GLU A 134 -1.16 -1.71 -1.61
CA GLU A 134 -0.37 -0.79 -0.80
C GLU A 134 -1.14 0.44 -0.33
N THR A 135 -0.61 1.08 0.72
CA THR A 135 -1.11 2.35 1.27
C THR A 135 -0.04 3.44 1.15
N GLU A 136 -0.33 4.65 1.65
CA GLU A 136 0.53 5.82 1.54
C GLU A 136 2.02 5.61 1.87
N PRO A 137 2.44 4.82 2.88
CA PRO A 137 3.85 4.53 3.15
C PRO A 137 4.56 3.63 2.12
N SER A 138 3.91 3.25 1.01
CA SER A 138 4.49 2.50 -0.12
C SER A 138 5.92 2.96 -0.47
N LEU A 139 6.80 1.99 -0.75
CA LEU A 139 8.18 2.26 -1.18
C LEU A 139 8.27 2.82 -2.61
N ILE A 140 7.18 2.74 -3.37
CA ILE A 140 7.04 3.28 -4.73
C ILE A 140 6.07 4.47 -4.79
N ARG A 141 5.70 5.06 -3.63
CA ARG A 141 4.92 6.31 -3.57
C ARG A 141 5.62 7.41 -4.39
N GLY A 142 4.85 8.12 -5.21
CA GLY A 142 5.36 9.18 -6.09
C GLY A 142 5.81 8.70 -7.48
N THR A 143 5.64 7.41 -7.78
CA THR A 143 5.92 6.85 -9.11
C THR A 143 4.96 7.40 -10.16
N ILE A 144 5.51 7.85 -11.30
CA ILE A 144 4.73 8.29 -12.46
C ILE A 144 4.09 7.08 -13.12
N CYS A 145 2.77 7.10 -13.24
CA CYS A 145 1.99 6.07 -13.90
C CYS A 145 2.16 6.13 -15.42
N LYS A 146 2.31 4.96 -16.05
CA LYS A 146 2.48 4.80 -17.50
C LYS A 146 1.36 3.94 -18.13
N CYS A 147 0.18 3.91 -17.52
CA CYS A 147 -0.89 3.04 -17.99
C CYS A 147 -1.63 3.55 -19.24
N ASP A 148 -1.51 4.86 -19.53
CA ASP A 148 -2.15 5.57 -20.65
C ASP A 148 -3.68 5.47 -20.73
N THR A 149 -4.33 5.08 -19.64
CA THR A 149 -5.79 5.01 -19.56
C THR A 149 -6.42 6.41 -19.46
N PRO A 150 -7.64 6.61 -19.98
CA PRO A 150 -8.34 7.90 -19.89
C PRO A 150 -8.53 8.39 -18.46
N SER A 151 -8.76 7.48 -17.49
CA SER A 151 -8.91 7.82 -16.08
C SER A 151 -7.59 7.72 -15.27
N CYS A 152 -6.44 7.85 -15.92
CA CYS A 152 -5.14 7.77 -15.24
C CYS A 152 -4.99 8.85 -14.16
N VAL A 153 -4.53 8.46 -12.97
CA VAL A 153 -4.30 9.38 -11.84
C VAL A 153 -2.96 10.11 -11.92
N GLY A 154 -2.11 9.78 -12.91
CA GLY A 154 -0.81 10.39 -13.16
C GLY A 154 0.30 9.90 -12.23
N THR A 155 0.09 9.91 -10.92
CA THR A 155 1.10 9.52 -9.92
C THR A 155 0.51 8.58 -8.87
N LEU A 156 1.23 7.52 -8.52
CA LEU A 156 0.80 6.56 -7.50
C LEU A 156 1.05 7.13 -6.09
N MET A 157 -0.02 7.57 -5.44
CA MET A 157 0.01 8.12 -4.06
C MET A 157 -0.49 7.14 -3.00
N PHE A 158 -1.12 6.02 -3.42
CA PHE A 158 -1.56 4.93 -2.56
C PHE A 158 -2.63 5.31 -1.52
N ASP A 159 -3.43 6.33 -1.81
CA ASP A 159 -4.56 6.80 -1.01
C ASP A 159 -5.93 6.47 -1.62
N ARG A 160 -5.98 5.81 -2.80
CA ARG A 160 -7.22 5.51 -3.53
C ARG A 160 -8.21 4.66 -2.75
N TYR A 161 -7.74 3.80 -1.85
CA TYR A 161 -8.61 3.00 -0.99
C TYR A 161 -9.54 3.85 -0.11
N ARG A 162 -9.28 5.15 0.03
CA ARG A 162 -10.13 6.10 0.76
C ARG A 162 -11.31 6.63 -0.06
N ASP A 163 -11.25 6.52 -1.39
CA ASP A 163 -12.32 6.95 -2.28
C ASP A 163 -13.49 5.96 -2.27
N GLU A 164 -14.71 6.44 -2.05
CA GLU A 164 -15.89 5.58 -1.90
C GLU A 164 -16.25 4.84 -3.20
N ASP A 165 -16.04 5.46 -4.36
CA ASP A 165 -16.38 4.84 -5.64
C ASP A 165 -15.34 3.79 -6.05
N PHE A 166 -14.08 4.03 -5.71
CA PHE A 166 -13.01 3.04 -5.79
C PHE A 166 -13.30 1.83 -4.89
N GLN A 167 -13.71 2.07 -3.63
CA GLN A 167 -14.11 0.99 -2.72
C GLN A 167 -15.29 0.18 -3.29
N LYS A 168 -16.37 0.84 -3.75
CA LYS A 168 -17.54 0.16 -4.32
C LYS A 168 -17.17 -0.72 -5.51
N SER A 169 -16.25 -0.25 -6.35
CA SER A 169 -15.86 -0.94 -7.58
C SER A 169 -14.86 -2.07 -7.32
N PHE A 170 -13.94 -1.90 -6.36
CA PHE A 170 -12.75 -2.75 -6.27
C PHE A 170 -12.50 -3.43 -4.92
N TYR A 171 -13.31 -3.19 -3.88
CA TYR A 171 -13.07 -3.77 -2.55
C TYR A 171 -12.83 -5.28 -2.54
N LEU A 172 -13.56 -6.04 -3.38
CA LEU A 172 -13.42 -7.50 -3.48
C LEU A 172 -12.18 -7.97 -4.27
N TYR A 173 -11.44 -7.03 -4.86
CA TYR A 173 -10.23 -7.26 -5.65
C TYR A 173 -8.95 -6.78 -4.95
N MET A 174 -9.08 -6.22 -3.74
CA MET A 174 -7.98 -5.74 -2.92
C MET A 174 -7.39 -6.84 -2.05
N SER A 175 -6.13 -6.67 -1.64
CA SER A 175 -5.49 -7.51 -0.62
C SER A 175 -6.28 -7.48 0.69
N SER A 176 -6.11 -8.52 1.51
CA SER A 176 -6.70 -8.60 2.85
C SER A 176 -6.28 -7.42 3.75
N TYR A 177 -5.04 -6.95 3.59
CA TYR A 177 -4.52 -5.75 4.23
C TYR A 177 -5.35 -4.52 3.84
N LEU A 178 -5.50 -4.23 2.55
CA LEU A 178 -6.24 -3.06 2.08
C LEU A 178 -7.72 -3.11 2.44
N GLN A 179 -8.35 -4.28 2.37
CA GLN A 179 -9.73 -4.44 2.85
C GLN A 179 -9.86 -4.12 4.35
N THR A 180 -8.85 -4.48 5.15
CA THR A 180 -8.81 -4.11 6.58
C THR A 180 -8.72 -2.59 6.73
N ARG A 181 -7.84 -1.93 5.97
CA ARG A 181 -7.72 -0.46 5.97
C ARG A 181 -9.03 0.24 5.58
N VAL A 182 -9.73 -0.24 4.56
CA VAL A 182 -11.05 0.27 4.17
C VAL A 182 -12.08 0.13 5.31
N ARG A 183 -12.11 -1.01 6.02
CA ARG A 183 -13.01 -1.19 7.16
C ARG A 183 -12.69 -0.23 8.31
N GLU A 184 -11.41 0.03 8.55
CA GLU A 184 -10.93 0.94 9.60
C GLU A 184 -11.33 2.40 9.35
N LEU A 185 -11.38 2.84 8.09
CA LEU A 185 -11.81 4.21 7.74
C LEU A 185 -13.21 4.57 8.26
N LYS A 186 -14.06 3.56 8.54
CA LYS A 186 -15.42 3.78 9.07
C LYS A 186 -15.43 4.28 10.51
N THR A 187 -14.38 4.03 11.30
CA THR A 187 -14.33 4.36 12.72
C THR A 187 -13.17 5.27 13.09
N LYS A 188 -12.11 5.30 12.28
CA LYS A 188 -10.94 6.16 12.47
C LYS A 188 -10.49 6.75 11.14
N TRP A 189 -10.25 8.06 11.13
CA TRP A 189 -9.65 8.74 9.98
C TRP A 189 -8.33 9.36 10.40
N TYR A 190 -7.27 9.07 9.66
CA TYR A 190 -5.97 9.72 9.77
C TYR A 190 -5.67 10.46 8.48
N SER A 191 -4.93 11.56 8.56
CA SER A 191 -4.44 12.28 7.38
C SER A 191 -3.63 11.36 6.47
N THR A 192 -3.66 11.59 5.16
CA THR A 192 -2.78 10.92 4.17
C THR A 192 -1.31 11.29 4.36
N LYS A 193 -1.04 12.36 5.13
CA LYS A 193 0.30 12.73 5.61
C LYS A 193 0.75 11.93 6.82
N CYS A 194 -0.02 10.96 7.27
CA CYS A 194 0.32 10.11 8.41
C CYS A 194 0.36 8.64 7.99
N PHE A 195 1.17 7.85 8.69
CA PHE A 195 1.18 6.41 8.56
C PHE A 195 1.24 5.75 9.95
N THR A 196 0.82 4.49 10.01
CA THR A 196 0.90 3.71 11.25
C THR A 196 2.22 2.95 11.26
N HIS A 197 2.97 3.11 12.36
CA HIS A 197 4.23 2.45 12.64
C HIS A 197 4.01 1.38 13.70
N SER A 198 4.56 0.18 13.54
CA SER A 198 4.26 -0.96 14.40
C SER A 198 5.26 -1.17 15.55
N ALA A 199 6.27 -0.30 15.74
CA ALA A 199 7.36 -0.57 16.69
C ALA A 199 6.98 -0.46 18.19
N THR A 200 7.12 -1.59 18.89
CA THR A 200 8.31 -1.98 19.71
C THR A 200 8.17 -3.47 20.08
N ASP A 201 9.06 -4.04 20.92
CA ASP A 201 9.07 -5.44 21.42
C ASP A 201 7.70 -6.00 21.92
N GLU A 202 6.69 -5.13 22.07
CA GLU A 202 5.31 -5.42 22.50
C GLU A 202 4.23 -5.11 21.43
N LYS A 203 4.60 -4.83 20.17
CA LYS A 203 3.69 -4.55 19.01
C LYS A 203 2.67 -3.42 19.19
N ARG A 204 2.98 -2.40 20.00
CA ARG A 204 2.04 -1.27 20.19
C ARG A 204 2.19 -0.25 19.04
N LYS A 205 1.24 -0.26 18.11
CA LYS A 205 1.17 0.67 16.98
C LYS A 205 1.17 2.14 17.43
N SER A 206 1.93 2.98 16.73
CA SER A 206 1.91 4.44 16.84
C SER A 206 1.59 5.12 15.51
N LEU A 207 1.13 6.36 15.54
CA LEU A 207 0.87 7.19 14.36
C LEU A 207 2.03 8.16 14.15
N HIS A 208 2.56 8.23 12.94
CA HIS A 208 3.70 9.07 12.60
C HIS A 208 3.42 9.94 11.38
N ALA A 209 4.13 11.05 11.25
CA ALA A 209 4.14 11.90 10.07
C ALA A 209 4.88 11.18 8.92
N LEU A 210 4.19 10.92 7.81
CA LEU A 210 4.77 10.39 6.57
C LEU A 210 5.53 11.49 5.81
N GLU A 211 5.00 12.70 5.84
CA GLU A 211 5.60 13.89 5.24
C GLU A 211 5.45 15.09 6.18
N TRP A 212 5.91 16.27 5.78
CA TRP A 212 5.78 17.47 6.59
C TRP A 212 4.31 17.80 6.89
N ILE A 213 4.02 18.00 8.18
CA ILE A 213 2.71 18.45 8.68
C ILE A 213 2.91 19.84 9.28
N GLU A 214 2.14 20.82 8.81
CA GLU A 214 2.19 22.19 9.29
C GLU A 214 1.39 22.35 10.59
N ALA A 215 1.81 23.29 11.44
CA ALA A 215 1.07 23.64 12.64
C ALA A 215 -0.37 24.06 12.28
N GLY A 216 -1.35 23.52 12.98
CA GLY A 216 -2.77 23.75 12.71
C GLY A 216 -3.42 22.75 11.74
N GLU A 217 -2.66 21.87 11.08
CA GLU A 217 -3.25 20.82 10.25
C GLU A 217 -3.91 19.73 11.10
N ILE A 218 -5.02 19.19 10.58
CA ILE A 218 -5.75 18.07 11.20
C ILE A 218 -5.10 16.76 10.79
N VAL A 219 -4.62 15.99 11.76
CA VAL A 219 -3.92 14.72 11.52
C VAL A 219 -4.79 13.50 11.81
N ALA A 220 -5.85 13.64 12.62
CA ALA A 220 -6.83 12.59 12.85
C ALA A 220 -8.22 13.13 13.20
N ARG A 221 -9.25 12.32 12.94
CA ARG A 221 -10.64 12.60 13.34
C ARG A 221 -11.27 11.34 13.91
N PHE A 222 -12.03 11.50 15.00
CA PHE A 222 -12.70 10.40 15.68
C PHE A 222 -14.22 10.60 15.72
N SER A 223 -14.98 9.58 15.35
CA SER A 223 -16.44 9.58 15.50
C SER A 223 -16.88 9.20 16.93
N GLY A 224 -16.10 8.36 17.62
CA GLY A 224 -16.36 7.87 18.99
C GLY A 224 -15.67 8.66 20.11
N PRO A 225 -15.66 8.15 21.35
CA PRO A 225 -14.81 8.67 22.43
C PRO A 225 -13.32 8.53 22.08
N VAL A 226 -12.54 9.57 22.35
CA VAL A 226 -11.09 9.56 22.13
C VAL A 226 -10.42 9.03 23.39
N ASN A 227 -9.88 7.81 23.32
CA ASN A 227 -9.14 7.18 24.41
C ASN A 227 -7.95 6.40 23.84
N ILE A 228 -6.95 6.15 24.70
CA ILE A 228 -5.69 5.53 24.31
C ILE A 228 -5.84 4.13 23.69
N ASP A 229 -6.95 3.44 23.94
CA ASP A 229 -7.22 2.09 23.46
C ASP A 229 -7.87 2.06 22.06
N ASN A 230 -8.42 3.19 21.60
CA ASN A 230 -9.21 3.27 20.37
C ASN A 230 -8.42 3.77 19.15
N HIS A 231 -7.14 4.11 19.31
CA HIS A 231 -6.31 4.68 18.25
C HIS A 231 -4.82 4.48 18.50
N PHE A 232 -3.99 4.87 17.53
CA PHE A 232 -2.53 4.70 17.57
C PHE A 232 -1.78 5.94 18.08
N ILE A 233 -2.45 6.87 18.77
CA ILE A 233 -1.83 8.12 19.26
C ILE A 233 -1.47 7.95 20.74
N ARG A 234 -0.17 7.94 21.06
CA ARG A 234 0.32 7.69 22.44
C ARG A 234 0.01 8.86 23.38
N ASP A 235 -0.18 8.53 24.67
CA ASP A 235 -0.30 9.50 25.75
C ASP A 235 1.08 9.95 26.23
N VAL A 236 1.25 11.27 26.34
CA VAL A 236 2.45 11.91 26.86
C VAL A 236 2.07 13.11 27.72
N ASN A 237 3.01 13.58 28.53
CA ASN A 237 2.78 14.82 29.27
C ASN A 237 2.67 16.04 28.34
N LYS A 238 2.06 17.13 28.85
CA LYS A 238 1.80 18.36 28.08
C LYS A 238 3.01 18.99 27.38
N PHE A 239 4.22 18.79 27.89
CA PHE A 239 5.43 19.39 27.32
C PHE A 239 6.02 18.56 26.17
N LYS A 240 5.50 17.34 25.96
CA LYS A 240 5.92 16.42 24.91
C LYS A 240 4.85 16.19 23.84
N ALA A 241 3.60 16.57 24.09
CA ALA A 241 2.51 16.38 23.14
C ALA A 241 2.81 17.10 21.83
N THR A 242 2.67 16.41 20.70
CA THR A 242 2.86 17.01 19.37
C THR A 242 1.57 17.56 18.80
N CYS A 243 0.43 17.10 19.34
CA CYS A 243 -0.90 17.53 18.93
C CYS A 243 -1.79 17.90 20.13
N MET A 244 -2.94 18.49 19.81
CA MET A 244 -4.07 18.70 20.73
C MET A 244 -5.35 18.11 20.15
N ILE A 245 -6.34 17.84 21.01
CA ILE A 245 -7.70 17.50 20.59
C ILE A 245 -8.59 18.73 20.78
N ASP A 246 -9.36 19.09 19.76
CA ASP A 246 -10.36 20.16 19.84
C ASP A 246 -11.74 19.66 20.31
N GLU A 247 -12.69 20.58 20.45
CA GLU A 247 -14.07 20.27 20.84
C GLU A 247 -14.84 19.41 19.82
N HIS A 248 -14.34 19.32 18.58
CA HIS A 248 -14.89 18.52 17.50
C HIS A 248 -14.21 17.16 17.35
N LYS A 249 -13.36 16.76 18.31
CA LYS A 249 -12.59 15.50 18.30
C LYS A 249 -11.64 15.40 17.11
N GLN A 250 -11.11 16.53 16.67
CA GLN A 250 -10.04 16.62 15.68
C GLN A 250 -8.71 16.69 16.41
N VAL A 251 -7.74 15.92 15.92
CA VAL A 251 -6.35 16.00 16.38
C VAL A 251 -5.62 16.98 15.50
N ILE A 252 -5.09 18.04 16.11
CA ILE A 252 -4.47 19.17 15.41
C ILE A 252 -3.00 19.28 15.81
N ALA A 253 -2.11 19.42 14.83
CA ALA A 253 -0.69 19.59 15.07
C ALA A 253 -0.40 20.93 15.79
N LEU A 254 0.35 20.89 16.89
CA LEU A 254 0.72 22.09 17.66
C LEU A 254 1.89 22.87 17.04
N TYR A 255 2.74 22.18 16.29
CA TYR A 255 3.94 22.72 15.65
C TYR A 255 4.12 22.07 14.27
N ASN A 256 5.07 22.59 13.48
CA ASN A 256 5.49 21.91 12.26
C ASN A 256 6.18 20.59 12.63
N LEU A 257 5.68 19.48 12.11
CA LEU A 257 6.21 18.14 12.35
C LEU A 257 6.97 17.66 11.11
N PRO A 258 8.29 17.39 11.22
CA PRO A 258 9.02 16.74 10.14
C PRO A 258 8.55 15.29 9.92
N PRO A 259 8.87 14.68 8.77
CA PRO A 259 8.67 13.25 8.55
C PRO A 259 9.24 12.42 9.71
N GLU A 260 8.61 11.27 9.97
CA GLU A 260 8.89 10.33 11.07
C GLU A 260 8.53 10.84 12.49
N SER A 261 8.10 12.11 12.63
CA SER A 261 7.61 12.63 13.91
C SER A 261 6.41 11.85 14.41
N GLU A 262 6.47 11.43 15.68
CA GLU A 262 5.35 10.75 16.31
C GLU A 262 4.20 11.72 16.62
N ILE A 263 2.99 11.32 16.27
CA ILE A 263 1.75 11.98 16.68
C ILE A 263 1.41 11.53 18.10
N THR A 264 1.42 12.47 19.04
CA THR A 264 1.19 12.23 20.46
C THR A 264 0.22 13.25 21.04
N LEU A 265 -0.50 12.85 22.07
CA LEU A 265 -1.50 13.66 22.76
C LEU A 265 -1.27 13.64 24.27
N ASN A 266 -1.76 14.66 24.95
CA ASN A 266 -1.91 14.63 26.40
C ASN A 266 -3.38 14.47 26.75
N TYR A 267 -3.80 13.25 27.09
CA TYR A 267 -5.23 12.97 27.38
C TYR A 267 -5.67 13.50 28.76
N HIS A 268 -4.72 13.81 29.62
CA HIS A 268 -4.96 14.23 31.00
C HIS A 268 -4.92 15.75 31.17
N GLY A 269 -4.44 16.48 30.17
CA GLY A 269 -4.48 17.93 30.14
C GLY A 269 -5.85 18.42 29.69
N LYS A 270 -6.64 18.99 30.60
CA LYS A 270 -7.57 20.04 30.18
C LYS A 270 -6.71 21.17 29.61
N LEU A 271 -6.99 21.59 28.38
CA LEU A 271 -6.42 22.80 27.78
C LEU A 271 -6.63 24.00 28.72
#